data_AF-A0A2N9LQ74-F1
#
_entry.id   AF-A0A2N9LQ74-F1
#
_cell.length_a   1.000
_cell.length_b   1.000
_cell.length_c   1.000
_cell.angle_alpha   90.00
_cell.angle_beta   90.00
_cell.angle_gamma   90.00
#
_symmetry.space_group_name_H-M   'P 1'
#
loop_
_entity.id
_entity.type
_entity.pdbx_description
1 polymer ?
#
loop_
_entity_poly.entity_id
_entity_poly.type
_entity_poly.pdbx_seq_one_letter_code
_entity_poly.pdbx_strand_id
1 'polypeptide(L)'
;MEWLIDTNVLLRLADAQSPEHAVAEAAIERLLAGNKTVFISTQVLVEFWAVATRPVSANGFGWSTATAAAAIRTLRSQFPLLNEAPEVLDCWIELVDRFEVVGKHTHDTR
;
A
#
# COMPACT_ATOMS: atom_id res chain seq x y z
N MET A 1 3.01 -12.80 -14.15
CA MET A 1 2.00 -12.66 -13.07
C MET A 1 2.42 -11.48 -12.24
N GLU A 2 1.51 -10.54 -12.09
CA GLU A 2 1.72 -9.24 -11.48
C GLU A 2 1.08 -9.24 -10.10
N TRP A 3 1.68 -8.51 -9.17
CA TRP A 3 1.23 -8.43 -7.79
C TRP A 3 1.10 -6.97 -7.40
N LEU A 4 0.07 -6.64 -6.63
CA LEU A 4 -0.09 -5.33 -6.02
C LEU A 4 0.28 -5.45 -4.53
N ILE A 5 1.17 -4.58 -4.03
CA ILE A 5 1.52 -4.55 -2.61
C ILE A 5 0.42 -3.83 -1.84
N ASP A 6 -0.08 -4.47 -0.78
CA ASP A 6 -1.00 -3.84 0.17
C ASP A 6 -0.29 -2.79 1.05
N THR A 7 -1.06 -1.82 1.54
CA THR A 7 -0.58 -0.76 2.44
C THR A 7 0.09 -1.33 3.69
N ASN A 8 -0.46 -2.38 4.30
CA ASN A 8 0.12 -2.94 5.53
C ASN A 8 1.50 -3.55 5.29
N VAL A 9 1.70 -4.20 4.14
CA VAL A 9 3.01 -4.76 3.78
C VAL A 9 4.02 -3.64 3.58
N LEU A 10 3.66 -2.56 2.87
CA LEU A 10 4.53 -1.39 2.73
C LEU A 10 4.87 -0.73 4.07
N LEU A 11 3.91 -0.63 4.98
CA LEU A 11 4.15 -0.10 6.33
C LEU A 11 5.17 -0.95 7.10
N ARG A 12 5.08 -2.29 7.02
CA ARG A 12 6.06 -3.19 7.68
C ARG A 12 7.44 -3.14 7.02
N LEU A 13 7.50 -2.97 5.70
CA LEU A 13 8.77 -2.75 5.00
C LEU A 13 9.41 -1.42 5.40
N ALA A 14 8.62 -0.37 5.63
CA ALA A 14 9.13 0.94 5.98
C ALA A 14 9.49 1.07 7.47
N ASP A 15 8.91 0.24 8.34
CA ASP A 15 9.21 0.20 9.77
C ASP A 15 10.17 -0.94 10.12
N ALA A 16 11.47 -0.65 10.15
CA ALA A 16 12.52 -1.60 10.51
C ALA A 16 12.44 -2.12 11.95
N GLN A 17 11.65 -1.48 12.82
CA GLN A 17 11.41 -1.96 14.19
C GLN A 17 10.22 -2.90 14.27
N SER A 18 9.46 -3.06 13.19
CA SER A 18 8.32 -3.96 13.18
C SER A 18 8.77 -5.41 13.32
N PRO A 19 8.13 -6.22 14.20
CA PRO A 19 8.39 -7.66 14.28
C PRO A 19 8.14 -8.41 12.95
N GLU A 20 7.32 -7.84 12.08
CA GLU A 20 6.98 -8.42 10.78
C GLU A 20 7.84 -7.87 9.63
N HIS A 21 8.79 -6.97 9.90
CA HIS A 21 9.65 -6.36 8.87
C HIS A 21 10.37 -7.43 8.04
N ALA A 22 11.07 -8.35 8.70
CA ALA A 22 11.80 -9.42 8.02
C ALA A 22 10.90 -10.36 7.22
N VAL A 23 9.67 -10.58 7.67
CA VAL A 23 8.69 -11.43 6.96
C VAL A 23 8.20 -10.71 5.70
N ALA A 24 7.89 -9.42 5.80
CA ALA A 24 7.48 -8.61 4.66
C ALA A 24 8.59 -8.49 3.62
N GLU A 25 9.82 -8.25 4.06
CA GLU A 25 11.01 -8.18 3.21
C GLU A 25 11.21 -9.50 2.46
N ALA A 26 11.27 -10.63 3.18
CA ALA A 26 11.45 -11.95 2.57
C ALA A 26 10.33 -12.31 1.58
N ALA A 27 9.09 -11.87 1.83
CA ALA A 27 7.98 -12.10 0.91
C ALA A 27 8.17 -11.32 -0.40
N ILE A 28 8.56 -10.05 -0.34
CA ILE A 28 8.84 -9.24 -1.53
C ILE A 28 10.05 -9.79 -2.28
N GLU A 29 11.14 -10.10 -1.58
CA GLU A 29 12.34 -10.69 -2.18
C GLU A 29 12.02 -11.99 -2.93
N ARG A 30 11.18 -12.85 -2.35
CA ARG A 30 10.74 -14.08 -2.99
C ARG A 30 9.95 -13.84 -4.28
N LEU A 31 9.08 -12.82 -4.30
CA LEU A 31 8.33 -12.47 -5.52
C LEU A 31 9.28 -11.94 -6.60
N LEU A 32 10.20 -11.06 -6.24
CA LEU A 32 11.17 -10.47 -7.17
C LEU A 32 12.14 -11.53 -7.73
N ALA A 33 12.66 -12.42 -6.89
CA ALA A 33 13.50 -13.55 -7.31
C ALA A 33 12.77 -14.51 -8.25
N GLY A 34 11.43 -14.58 -8.16
CA GLY A 34 10.57 -15.34 -9.07
C GLY A 34 10.25 -14.63 -10.39
N ASN A 35 10.96 -13.55 -10.74
CA ASN A 35 10.70 -12.67 -11.90
C ASN A 35 9.24 -12.19 -11.96
N LYS A 36 8.62 -11.93 -10.81
CA LYS A 36 7.29 -11.32 -10.74
C LYS A 36 7.43 -9.81 -10.69
N THR A 37 6.52 -9.11 -11.38
CA THR A 37 6.40 -7.66 -11.24
C THR A 37 5.55 -7.37 -10.03
N VAL A 38 6.05 -6.50 -9.16
CA VAL A 38 5.38 -6.09 -7.94
C VAL A 38 5.12 -4.58 -8.04
N PHE A 39 3.85 -4.19 -8.03
CA PHE A 39 3.39 -2.82 -8.22
C PHE A 39 2.93 -2.18 -6.91
N ILE A 40 2.92 -0.86 -6.90
CA ILE A 40 2.25 -0.02 -5.90
C ILE A 40 1.16 0.80 -6.60
N SER A 41 0.03 1.09 -5.94
CA SER A 41 -1.03 1.96 -6.49
C SER A 41 -1.04 3.33 -5.81
N THR A 42 -1.73 4.29 -6.43
CA THR A 42 -1.90 5.63 -5.84
C THR A 42 -2.62 5.53 -4.50
N GLN A 43 -3.67 4.71 -4.43
CA GLN A 43 -4.44 4.54 -3.20
C GLN A 43 -3.60 3.96 -2.06
N VAL A 44 -2.77 2.95 -2.34
CA VAL A 44 -1.87 2.35 -1.34
C VAL A 44 -0.90 3.40 -0.77
N LEU A 45 -0.38 4.31 -1.60
CA LEU A 45 0.49 5.40 -1.13
C LEU A 45 -0.27 6.44 -0.28
N VAL A 46 -1.54 6.72 -0.60
CA VAL A 46 -2.40 7.62 0.19
C VAL A 46 -2.68 7.01 1.56
N GLU A 47 -3.05 5.74 1.63
CA GLU A 47 -3.28 5.02 2.88
C GLU A 47 -2.00 4.92 3.72
N PHE A 48 -0.87 4.62 3.06
CA PHE A 48 0.46 4.61 3.71
C PHE A 48 0.73 5.96 4.37
N TRP A 49 0.54 7.08 3.65
CA TRP A 49 0.76 8.42 4.21
C TRP A 49 -0.14 8.68 5.42
N ALA A 50 -1.41 8.32 5.31
CA ALA A 50 -2.39 8.51 6.39
C ALA A 50 -1.95 7.75 7.66
N VAL A 51 -1.52 6.49 7.54
CA VAL A 51 -1.08 5.69 8.69
C VAL A 51 0.28 6.15 9.21
N ALA A 52 1.23 6.43 8.33
CA ALA A 52 2.58 6.85 8.69
C ALA A 52 2.57 8.16 9.51
N THR A 53 1.74 9.13 9.11
CA THR A 53 1.67 10.45 9.76
C THR A 53 0.67 10.52 10.92
N ARG A 54 -0.25 9.55 11.03
CA ARG A 54 -1.19 9.46 12.15
C ARG A 54 -0.42 9.28 13.47
N PRO A 55 -0.83 9.95 14.57
CA PRO A 55 -0.16 9.80 15.86
C PRO A 55 -0.14 8.36 16.37
N VAL A 56 0.89 8.02 17.15
CA VAL A 56 1.03 6.70 17.79
C VAL A 56 -0.17 6.37 18.68
N SER A 57 -0.71 7.37 19.38
CA SER A 57 -1.92 7.22 20.23
C SER A 57 -3.18 6.81 19.44
N ALA A 58 -3.17 6.96 18.12
CA ALA A 58 -4.26 6.57 17.22
C ALA A 58 -3.85 5.40 16.30
N ASN A 59 -2.90 4.56 16.72
CA ASN A 59 -2.36 3.42 15.95
C ASN A 59 -1.69 3.82 14.62
N GLY A 60 -1.08 5.00 14.53
CA GLY A 60 -0.17 5.36 13.42
C GLY A 60 1.29 5.30 13.83
N PHE A 61 2.19 5.73 12.94
CA PHE A 61 3.64 5.77 13.22
C PHE A 61 4.12 7.11 13.78
N GLY A 62 3.29 8.15 13.76
CA GLY A 62 3.63 9.49 14.24
C GLY A 62 4.77 10.15 13.47
N TRP A 63 5.03 9.72 12.24
CA TRP A 63 6.09 10.28 11.41
C TRP A 63 5.77 11.72 11.01
N SER A 64 6.83 12.51 10.84
CA SER A 64 6.70 13.80 10.18
C SER A 64 6.29 13.62 8.71
N THR A 65 5.63 14.62 8.14
CA THR A 65 5.32 14.64 6.70
C THR A 65 6.59 14.58 5.83
N ALA A 66 7.72 15.11 6.31
CA ALA A 66 9.00 15.02 5.62
C ALA A 66 9.52 13.57 5.56
N THR A 67 9.43 12.84 6.67
CA THR A 67 9.81 11.41 6.75
C THR A 67 8.91 10.57 5.85
N ALA A 68 7.59 10.78 5.91
CA ALA A 68 6.63 10.06 5.07
C ALA A 68 6.88 10.33 3.57
N ALA A 69 7.16 11.58 3.19
CA ALA A 69 7.49 11.94 1.81
C ALA A 69 8.79 11.29 1.33
N ALA A 70 9.83 11.24 2.17
CA ALA A 70 11.06 10.54 1.85
C ALA A 70 10.81 9.04 1.62
N ALA A 71 10.05 8.39 2.50
CA ALA A 71 9.69 6.98 2.37
C ALA A 71 8.94 6.70 1.05
N ILE A 72 7.92 7.49 0.71
CA ILE A 72 7.18 7.33 -0.56
C ILE A 72 8.10 7.50 -1.77
N ARG A 73 9.03 8.46 -1.76
CA ARG A 73 9.99 8.64 -2.87
C ARG A 73 10.87 7.40 -3.04
N THR A 74 11.36 6.82 -1.94
CA THR A 74 12.13 5.58 -1.96
C THR A 74 11.30 4.42 -2.52
N LEU A 75 10.07 4.23 -2.05
CA LEU A 75 9.18 3.18 -2.54
C LEU A 75 8.89 3.34 -4.04
N ARG A 76 8.67 4.56 -4.52
CA ARG A 76 8.48 4.85 -5.95
C ARG A 76 9.73 4.63 -6.82
N SER A 77 10.93 4.62 -6.23
CA SER A 77 12.15 4.23 -6.96
C SER A 77 12.35 2.72 -7.01
N GLN A 78 11.68 1.96 -6.15
CA GLN A 78 11.84 0.50 -6.02
C GLN A 78 10.74 -0.27 -6.77
N PHE A 79 9.52 0.28 -6.83
CA PHE A 79 8.37 -0.41 -7.42
C PHE A 79 7.72 0.46 -8.51
N PRO A 80 7.32 -0.15 -9.65
CA PRO A 80 6.50 0.53 -10.63
C PRO A 80 5.14 0.95 -10.03
N LEU A 81 4.70 2.15 -10.38
CA LEU A 81 3.34 2.60 -10.07
C LEU A 81 2.36 1.93 -11.04
N LEU A 82 1.30 1.35 -10.51
CA LEU A 82 0.21 0.78 -11.30
C LEU A 82 -0.48 1.89 -12.07
N ASN A 83 -0.60 1.71 -13.38
CA ASN A 83 -1.35 2.63 -14.24
C ASN A 83 -2.83 2.30 -14.16
N GLU A 84 -3.57 3.07 -13.36
CA GLU A 84 -5.01 2.89 -13.17
C GLU A 84 -5.78 3.63 -14.28
N ALA A 85 -6.50 2.86 -15.11
CA ALA A 85 -7.33 3.41 -16.17
C ALA A 85 -8.64 4.00 -15.58
N PRO A 86 -9.28 4.98 -16.24
CA PRO A 86 -10.54 5.57 -15.73
C PRO A 86 -11.63 4.53 -15.43
N GLU A 87 -11.67 3.43 -16.18
CA GLU A 87 -12.64 2.33 -16.04
C GLU A 87 -12.53 1.60 -14.69
N VAL A 88 -11.41 1.75 -13.97
CA VAL A 88 -11.26 1.22 -12.60
C VAL A 88 -12.30 1.82 -11.68
N LEU A 89 -12.62 3.11 -11.83
CA LEU A 89 -13.66 3.77 -11.03
C LEU A 89 -15.04 3.19 -11.33
N ASP A 90 -15.37 2.96 -12.61
CA ASP A 90 -16.66 2.43 -13.01
C ASP A 90 -16.87 1.01 -12.45
N CYS A 91 -15.86 0.16 -12.55
CA CYS A 91 -15.88 -1.19 -11.98
C CYS A 91 -16.00 -1.14 -10.44
N TRP A 92 -15.24 -0.26 -9.80
CA TRP A 92 -15.30 -0.09 -8.34
C TRP A 92 -16.70 0.35 -7.90
N ILE A 93 -17.35 1.29 -8.59
CA ILE A 93 -18.72 1.72 -8.28
C ILE A 93 -19.69 0.53 -8.40
N GLU A 94 -19.58 -0.26 -9.46
CA GLU A 94 -20.40 -1.46 -9.66
C GLU A 94 -20.22 -2.45 -8.51
N LEU A 95 -18.98 -2.70 -8.07
CA LEU A 95 -18.70 -3.63 -6.98
C LEU A 95 -19.24 -3.14 -5.63
N VAL A 96 -19.00 -1.88 -5.26
CA VAL A 96 -19.45 -1.36 -3.96
C VAL A 96 -20.96 -1.29 -3.88
N ASP A 97 -21.65 -0.96 -4.98
CA ASP A 97 -23.11 -0.94 -5.05
C ASP A 97 -23.68 -2.37 -5.02
N ARG A 98 -23.19 -3.27 -5.88
CA ARG A 98 -23.64 -4.66 -5.96
C ARG A 98 -23.53 -5.40 -4.63
N PHE A 99 -22.43 -5.17 -3.90
CA PHE A 99 -22.15 -5.87 -2.65
C PHE A 99 -22.49 -5.04 -1.40
N GLU A 100 -23.16 -3.90 -1.57
CA GLU A 100 -23.57 -3.00 -0.48
C GLU A 100 -22.41 -2.70 0.48
N VAL A 101 -21.22 -2.42 -0.08
CA VAL A 101 -20.00 -2.23 0.70
C VAL A 101 -20.06 -0.89 1.43
N VAL A 102 -19.80 -0.91 2.74
CA VAL A 102 -19.86 0.28 3.59
C VAL A 102 -18.54 0.48 4.35
N GLY A 103 -18.13 1.75 4.46
CA GLY A 103 -17.04 2.17 5.33
C GLY A 103 -15.68 1.69 4.84
N LYS A 104 -14.82 1.25 5.76
CA LYS A 104 -13.40 0.94 5.50
C LYS A 104 -13.16 -0.11 4.39
N HIS A 105 -14.09 -1.03 4.19
CA HIS A 105 -13.96 -2.11 3.19
C HIS A 105 -13.99 -1.61 1.75
N THR A 106 -14.52 -0.41 1.55
CA THR A 106 -14.56 0.30 0.28
C THR A 106 -13.16 0.47 -0.34
N HIS A 107 -12.12 0.58 0.50
CA HIS A 107 -10.73 0.70 0.04
C HIS A 107 -10.21 -0.58 -0.63
N ASP A 108 -10.70 -1.74 -0.21
CA ASP A 108 -10.20 -3.05 -0.66
C ASP A 108 -11.06 -3.63 -1.80
N THR A 109 -12.14 -2.95 -2.18
CA THR A 109 -13.12 -3.45 -3.15
C THR A 109 -12.66 -3.17 -4.59
N ARG A 110 -11.74 -3.96 -5.12
CA ARG A 110 -11.13 -3.76 -6.44
C ARG A 110 -10.60 -5.05 -7.04
#